data_AF-A0A3C0JGN2-F1
#
_entry.id   AF-A0A3C0JGN2-F1
#
_cell.length_a   1.000
_cell.length_b   1.000
_cell.length_c   1.000
_cell.angle_alpha   90.00
_cell.angle_beta   90.00
_cell.angle_gamma   90.00
#
_symmetry.space_group_name_H-M   'P 1'
#
loop_
_entity.id
_entity.type
_entity.pdbx_description
1 polymer ?
#
loop_
_entity_poly.entity_id
_entity_poly.type
_entity_poly.pdbx_seq_one_letter_code
_entity_poly.pdbx_strand_id
1 'polypeptide(L)' 'AKKVYFASAAPAVRYPNVYGIDMPAVEELVAHDRTSDEVQQAIGADWLIYQDLEDLFESV' A
#
# COMPACT_ATOMS: atom_id res chain seq x y z
N ALA A 1 -22.92 0.51 -1.85
CA ALA A 1 -22.09 -0.26 -2.81
C ALA A 1 -22.21 -1.75 -2.46
N LYS A 2 -22.22 -2.66 -3.44
CA LYS A 2 -22.34 -4.11 -3.15
C LYS A 2 -21.00 -4.76 -2.77
N LYS A 3 -19.88 -4.27 -3.30
CA LYS A 3 -18.49 -4.58 -2.93
C LYS A 3 -17.60 -3.37 -3.28
N VAL A 4 -16.58 -3.07 -2.46
CA VAL A 4 -15.61 -1.98 -2.63
C VAL A 4 -14.23 -2.58 -2.83
N TYR A 5 -13.65 -2.34 -4.00
CA TYR A 5 -12.36 -2.87 -4.42
C TYR A 5 -11.32 -1.75 -4.43
N PHE A 6 -10.15 -1.97 -3.85
CA PHE A 6 -9.04 -1.02 -3.82
C PHE A 6 -7.82 -1.60 -4.54
N ALA A 7 -7.32 -0.88 -5.54
CA ALA A 7 -6.11 -1.24 -6.28
C ALA A 7 -5.10 -0.10 -6.18
N SER A 8 -3.94 -0.39 -5.59
CA SER A 8 -2.83 0.54 -5.49
C SER A 8 -1.87 0.33 -6.66
N ALA A 9 -1.68 1.37 -7.48
CA ALA A 9 -0.68 1.42 -8.55
C ALA A 9 0.76 1.63 -8.03
N ALA A 10 0.97 1.37 -6.76
CA ALA A 10 2.27 1.38 -6.11
C ALA A 10 2.33 0.18 -5.16
N PRO A 11 3.52 -0.41 -4.94
CA PRO A 11 3.71 -1.42 -3.92
C PRO A 11 3.40 -0.87 -2.53
N ALA A 12 3.08 -1.75 -1.59
CA ALA A 12 2.77 -1.36 -0.22
C ALA A 12 3.94 -0.57 0.41
N VAL A 13 3.70 0.70 0.77
CA VAL A 13 4.71 1.58 1.37
C VAL A 13 4.90 1.20 2.83
N ARG A 14 5.97 0.45 3.11
CA ARG A 14 6.31 -0.05 4.47
C ARG A 14 7.36 0.80 5.19
N TYR A 15 8.06 1.65 4.45
CA TYR A 15 9.19 2.46 4.93
C TYR A 15 9.04 3.91 4.49
N PRO A 16 9.42 4.88 5.34
CA PRO A 16 9.41 6.29 4.99
C PRO A 16 10.55 6.59 4.01
N ASN A 17 10.34 7.55 3.13
CA ASN A 17 11.40 8.03 2.26
C ASN A 17 12.25 9.08 3.00
N VAL A 18 13.54 8.78 3.21
CA VAL A 18 14.50 9.70 3.87
C VAL A 18 15.30 10.56 2.88
N TYR A 19 15.04 10.44 1.58
CA TYR A 19 15.78 11.09 0.50
C TYR A 19 15.08 12.35 -0.06
N GLY A 20 14.21 12.98 0.74
CA GLY A 20 13.64 14.31 0.44
C GLY A 20 12.22 14.32 -0.14
N ILE A 21 11.54 13.17 -0.21
CA ILE A 21 10.09 13.12 -0.46
C ILE A 21 9.38 13.15 0.90
N ASP A 22 8.47 14.11 1.08
CA ASP A 22 7.67 14.24 2.30
C ASP A 22 6.73 13.05 2.46
N MET A 23 6.91 12.29 3.53
CA MET A 23 6.09 11.13 3.89
C MET A 23 5.77 11.17 5.38
N PRO A 24 4.56 10.73 5.77
CA PRO A 24 4.16 10.67 7.19
C PRO A 24 5.05 9.70 7.97
N ALA A 25 4.99 9.77 9.30
CA ALA A 25 5.81 8.93 10.16
C ALA A 25 5.51 7.45 9.91
N VAL A 26 6.50 6.58 10.18
CA VAL A 26 6.41 5.14 9.89
C VAL A 26 5.18 4.50 10.53
N GLU A 27 4.81 4.97 11.72
CA GLU A 27 3.67 4.51 12.51
C GLU A 27 2.31 4.92 11.90
N GLU A 28 2.30 5.96 11.05
CA GLU A 28 1.11 6.44 10.35
C GLU A 28 0.89 5.72 9.01
N LEU A 29 1.87 4.95 8.55
CA LEU A 29 1.73 4.13 7.35
C LEU A 29 0.85 2.92 7.67
N VAL A 30 -0.32 2.84 7.05
CA VAL A 30 -1.27 1.73 7.26
C VAL A 30 -0.65 0.37 6.94
N ALA A 31 0.30 0.32 5.99
CA ALA A 31 1.02 -0.89 5.58
C ALA A 31 2.30 -1.18 6.41
N HIS A 32 2.65 -0.33 7.37
CA HIS A 32 3.77 -0.61 8.27
C HIS A 32 3.40 -1.72 9.26
N ASP A 33 4.27 -2.73 9.37
CA ASP A 33 4.06 -3.96 10.14
C ASP A 33 2.74 -4.70 9.89
N ARG A 34 2.10 -4.45 8.73
CA ARG A 34 0.86 -5.13 8.32
C ARG A 34 1.04 -5.86 7.00
N THR A 35 0.43 -7.03 6.92
CA THR A 35 0.23 -7.77 5.68
C THR A 35 -0.87 -7.12 4.83
N SER A 36 -0.91 -7.43 3.54
CA SER A 36 -1.94 -6.88 2.64
C SER A 36 -3.36 -7.20 3.12
N ASP A 37 -3.58 -8.37 3.72
CA ASP A 37 -4.87 -8.77 4.28
C ASP A 37 -5.25 -7.94 5.51
N GLU A 38 -4.30 -7.64 6.39
CA GLU A 38 -4.53 -6.77 7.55
C GLU A 38 -4.80 -5.32 7.13
N VAL A 39 -4.11 -4.84 6.09
CA VAL A 39 -4.40 -3.51 5.52
C VAL A 39 -5.80 -3.50 4.90
N GLN A 40 -6.19 -4.55 4.17
CA GLN A 40 -7.52 -4.68 3.59
C GLN A 40 -8.61 -4.57 4.67
N GLN A 41 -8.43 -5.27 5.78
CA GLN A 41 -9.35 -5.22 6.92
C GLN A 41 -9.34 -3.84 7.59
N ALA A 42 -8.17 -3.23 7.77
CA ALA A 42 -8.02 -1.92 8.40
C ALA A 42 -8.70 -0.78 7.61
N ILE A 43 -8.67 -0.84 6.27
CA ILE A 43 -9.32 0.16 5.40
C ILE A 43 -10.79 -0.20 5.08
N GLY A 44 -11.26 -1.40 5.45
CA GLY A 44 -12.62 -1.86 5.19
C GLY A 44 -12.91 -2.16 3.71
N ALA A 45 -11.90 -2.59 2.94
CA ALA A 45 -12.07 -2.97 1.55
C ALA A 45 -12.49 -4.45 1.42
N ASP A 46 -13.36 -4.75 0.45
CA ASP A 46 -13.72 -6.13 0.11
C ASP A 46 -12.58 -6.87 -0.63
N TRP A 47 -11.67 -6.11 -1.24
CA TRP A 47 -10.45 -6.63 -1.85
C TRP A 47 -9.40 -5.52 -1.96
N LEU A 48 -8.14 -5.87 -1.69
CA LEU A 48 -7.00 -4.99 -1.85
C LEU A 48 -5.95 -5.64 -2.76
N ILE A 49 -5.54 -4.95 -3.81
CA ILE A 49 -4.43 -5.36 -4.68
C ILE A 49 -3.36 -4.27 -4.64
N TYR A 50 -2.10 -4.69 -4.50
CA TYR A 50 -0.93 -3.85 -4.70
C TYR A 50 -0.24 -4.26 -6.00
N GLN A 51 0.36 -3.29 -6.70
CA GLN A 51 1.26 -3.58 -7.80
C GLN A 51 2.50 -4.32 -7.29
N ASP A 52 2.93 -5.34 -8.04
CA ASP A 52 4.18 -6.04 -7.76
C ASP A 52 5.38 -5.16 -8.06
N LEU A 53 6.43 -5.27 -7.25
CA LEU A 53 7.63 -4.45 -7.39
C LEU A 53 8.35 -4.73 -8.72
N GLU A 54 8.31 -5.97 -9.19
CA GLU A 54 8.88 -6.41 -10.46
C GLU A 54 8.17 -5.76 -11.65
N ASP A 55 6.83 -5.74 -11.64
CA ASP A 55 6.02 -5.05 -12.65
C ASP A 55 6.29 -3.54 -12.67
N LEU A 56 6.55 -2.94 -11.50
CA LEU A 56 6.93 -1.53 -11.42
C LEU A 56 8.27 -1.28 -12.14
N PHE A 57 9.28 -2.13 -11.94
CA PHE A 57 10.58 -1.99 -12.61
C PHE A 57 10.49 -2.17 -14.13
N GLU A 58 9.66 -3.09 -14.64
CA GLU A 58 9.50 -3.28 -16.08
C GLU A 58 8.72 -2.15 -16.77
N SER A 59 7.90 -1.41 -16.02
CA SER A 59 7.03 -0.36 -16.56
C SER A 59 7.67 1.02 -16.74
N VAL A 60 8.92 1.21 -16.29
CA VAL A 60 9.65 2.50 -16.25
C VAL A 60 10.71 2.60 -17.33
#